data_AF-W1Y2A1-F1
#
_entry.id   AF-W1Y2A1-F1
#
_cell.length_a   1.000
_cell.length_b   1.000
_cell.length_c   1.000
_cell.angle_alpha   90.00
_cell.angle_beta   90.00
_cell.angle_gamma   90.00
#
_symmetry.space_group_name_H-M   'P 1'
#
loop_
_entity.id
_entity.type
_entity.pdbx_description
1 polymer ?
#
loop_
_entity_poly.entity_id
_entity_poly.type
_entity_poly.pdbx_seq_one_letter_code
_entity_poly.pdbx_strand_id
1 'polypeptide(L)' 'DIVSWRLDNGLAHIGVVSDGFARDGTPLVIHNIGAGAQEEDVLFSWRMVGHYRYFVK' A
#
# COMPACT_ATOMS: atom_id res chain seq x y z
N ASP A 1 1.26 -9.06 0.74
CA ASP A 1 2.24 -8.55 -0.25
C ASP A 1 2.88 -7.25 0.20
N ILE A 2 3.94 -6.81 -0.48
CA ILE A 2 4.51 -5.47 -0.33
C ILE A 2 4.28 -4.71 -1.64
N VAL A 3 3.76 -3.50 -1.54
CA VAL A 3 3.61 -2.57 -2.67
C VAL A 3 4.48 -1.35 -2.43
N SER A 4 5.06 -0.83 -3.51
CA SER A 4 5.83 0.41 -3.51
C SER A 4 5.21 1.42 -4.46
N TRP A 5 5.23 2.68 -4.05
CA TRP A 5 4.67 3.80 -4.81
C TRP A 5 5.71 4.89 -5.09
N ARG A 6 5.37 5.74 -6.04
CA ARG A 6 5.84 7.13 -6.13
C ARG A 6 4.66 8.03 -5.80
N LEU A 7 4.81 8.84 -4.76
CA LEU A 7 3.84 9.86 -4.38
C LEU A 7 3.85 11.02 -5.39
N ASP A 8 2.82 11.87 -5.35
CA ASP A 8 2.69 13.01 -6.28
C ASP A 8 3.83 14.03 -6.15
N ASN A 9 4.46 14.10 -4.97
CA ASN A 9 5.65 14.91 -4.72
C ASN A 9 6.97 14.22 -5.13
N GLY A 10 6.91 13.05 -5.76
CA GLY A 10 8.06 12.28 -6.23
C GLY A 10 8.73 11.39 -5.18
N LEU A 11 8.33 11.47 -3.90
CA LEU A 11 8.91 10.65 -2.85
C LEU A 11 8.56 9.16 -3.02
N ALA A 12 9.48 8.31 -2.60
CA ALA A 12 9.24 6.88 -2.48
C ALA A 12 8.34 6.60 -1.27
N HIS A 13 7.41 5.67 -1.42
CA HIS A 13 6.57 5.19 -0.33
C HIS A 13 6.33 3.69 -0.46
N ILE A 14 6.06 3.00 0.66
CA ILE A 14 5.81 1.56 0.69
C ILE A 14 4.67 1.21 1.65
N GLY A 15 4.08 0.04 1.47
CA GLY A 15 3.01 -0.47 2.31
C GLY A 15 2.87 -1.98 2.20
N VAL A 16 2.24 -2.56 3.21
CA VAL A 16 1.93 -3.99 3.29
C VAL A 16 0.46 -4.17 2.94
N VAL A 17 0.16 -5.00 1.95
CA VAL A 17 -1.22 -5.38 1.63
C VAL A 17 -1.77 -6.19 2.81
N SER A 18 -2.88 -5.73 3.37
CA SER A 18 -3.58 -6.33 4.50
C SER A 18 -4.49 -7.48 4.06
N ASP A 19 -4.96 -8.25 5.02
CA ASP A 19 -6.05 -9.21 4.85
C ASP A 19 -7.44 -8.53 4.94
N GLY A 20 -7.49 -7.24 5.30
CA GLY A 20 -8.69 -6.40 5.29
C GLY A 20 -9.07 -5.93 3.89
N PHE A 21 -10.35 -5.59 3.69
CA PHE A 21 -10.88 -5.12 2.42
C PHE A 21 -11.76 -3.88 2.59
N ALA A 22 -11.67 -2.98 1.61
CA ALA A 22 -12.62 -1.88 1.43
C ALA A 22 -13.99 -2.41 0.95
N ARG A 23 -14.97 -1.51 0.85
CA ARG A 23 -16.36 -1.89 0.49
C ARG A 23 -16.50 -2.49 -0.90
N ASP A 24 -15.60 -2.13 -1.82
CA ASP A 24 -15.56 -2.60 -3.21
C ASP A 24 -14.75 -3.90 -3.38
N GLY A 25 -14.17 -4.43 -2.30
CA GLY A 25 -13.32 -5.61 -2.32
C GLY A 25 -11.84 -5.31 -2.62
N THR A 26 -11.43 -4.05 -2.70
CA THR A 26 -10.02 -3.66 -2.77
C THR A 26 -9.32 -4.00 -1.45
N PRO A 27 -8.17 -4.70 -1.45
CA PRO A 27 -7.40 -4.92 -0.22
C PRO A 27 -6.94 -3.61 0.42
N LEU A 28 -7.11 -3.50 1.73
CA LEU A 28 -6.56 -2.38 2.50
C LEU A 28 -5.03 -2.48 2.57
N VAL A 29 -4.39 -1.37 2.88
CA VAL A 29 -2.94 -1.29 3.00
C VAL A 29 -2.58 -0.76 4.37
N ILE A 30 -1.65 -1.44 5.05
CA ILE A 30 -0.98 -0.90 6.23
C ILE A 30 0.26 -0.11 5.77
N HIS A 31 0.31 1.17 6.11
CA HIS A 31 1.42 2.08 5.78
C HIS A 31 1.53 3.19 6.83
N ASN A 32 2.61 3.97 6.77
CA ASN A 32 2.81 5.11 7.65
C ASN A 32 3.16 6.35 6.81
N ILE A 33 2.18 7.22 6.61
CA ILE A 33 2.36 8.50 5.93
C ILE A 33 1.66 9.60 6.74
N GLY A 34 2.43 10.58 7.22
CA GLY A 34 1.90 11.68 8.02
C GLY A 34 1.46 11.24 9.43
N ALA A 35 0.21 10.80 9.58
CA ALA A 35 -0.49 10.61 10.87
C ALA A 35 -0.16 9.29 11.60
N GLY A 36 1.05 8.76 11.40
CA GLY A 36 1.46 7.47 11.97
C GLY A 36 1.03 6.27 11.11
N ALA A 37 1.15 5.07 11.68
CA ALA A 37 0.77 3.83 11.02
C ALA A 37 -0.76 3.70 10.96
N GLN A 38 -1.30 3.47 9.78
CA GLN A 38 -2.73 3.36 9.50
C GLN A 38 -3.00 2.18 8.56
N GLU A 39 -4.22 1.66 8.61
CA GLU A 39 -4.76 0.71 7.63
C GLU A 39 -5.83 1.42 6.79
N GLU A 40 -5.54 1.69 5.52
CA GLU A 40 -6.36 2.56 4.67
C GLU A 40 -6.57 2.00 3.26
N ASP A 41 -7.64 2.47 2.61
CA ASP A 41 -7.97 2.17 1.22
C ASP A 41 -7.15 3.06 0.27
N VAL A 42 -5.86 2.75 0.16
CA VAL A 42 -4.89 3.55 -0.62
C VAL A 42 -4.11 2.76 -1.66
N LEU A 43 -4.47 1.49 -1.89
CA LEU A 43 -3.73 0.59 -2.77
C LEU A 43 -3.49 1.19 -4.16
N PHE A 44 -4.51 1.88 -4.69
CA PHE A 44 -4.51 2.52 -6.01
C PHE A 44 -4.52 4.05 -5.96
N SER A 45 -4.30 4.66 -4.79
CA SER A 45 -4.33 6.12 -4.62
C SER A 45 -3.08 6.84 -5.15
N TRP A 46 -1.97 6.11 -5.30
CA TRP A 46 -0.73 6.64 -5.87
C TRP A 46 -0.18 5.70 -6.95
N ARG A 47 0.78 6.21 -7.73
CA ARG A 47 1.43 5.42 -8.78
C ARG A 47 2.21 4.27 -8.16
N MET A 48 1.73 3.04 -8.34
CA MET A 48 2.50 1.83 -8.03
C MET A 48 3.72 1.74 -8.94
N VAL A 49 4.89 1.48 -8.35
CA VAL A 49 6.16 1.28 -9.07
C VAL A 49 6.78 -0.09 -8.79
N GLY A 50 6.15 -0.91 -7.96
CA GLY A 50 6.56 -2.28 -7.71
C GLY A 50 5.57 -3.00 -6.80
N HIS A 51 5.41 -4.29 -7.03
CA HIS A 51 4.59 -5.21 -6.24
C HIS A 51 5.37 -6.50 -6.05
N TYR A 52 5.55 -6.89 -4.79
CA TYR A 52 6.46 -7.96 -4.39
C TYR A 52 5.77 -8.90 -3.41
N ARG A 53 5.93 -10.20 -3.66
CA ARG A 53 5.61 -11.23 -2.67
C ARG A 53 6.88 -11.70 -2.00
N TYR A 54 7.01 -11.42 -0.70
CA TYR A 54 8.13 -11.90 0.09
C TYR A 54 7.78 -13.28 0.67
N PHE A 55 8.69 -14.24 0.48
CA PHE A 55 8.51 -15.68 0.66
C PHE A 55 7.53 -16.29 -0.35
N VAL A 56 8.09 -16.80 -1.44
CA VAL A 56 7.38 -17.72 -2.33
C VAL A 56 7.45 -19.09 -1.67
N LYS A 57 6.30 -19.67 -1.36
CA LYS A 57 6.21 -21.09 -1.01
C LYS A 57 6.35 -21.93 -2.28
#